data_AF-A0A257V4F9-F1
#
_entry.id   AF-A0A257V4F9-F1
#
_cell.length_a   1.000
_cell.length_b   1.000
_cell.length_c   1.000
_cell.angle_alpha   90.00
_cell.angle_beta   90.00
_cell.angle_gamma   90.00
#
_symmetry.space_group_name_H-M   'P 1'
#
loop_
_entity.id
_entity.type
_entity.pdbx_description
1 polymer ?
#
loop_
_entity_poly.entity_id
_entity_poly.type
_entity_poly.pdbx_seq_one_letter_code
_entity_poly.pdbx_strand_id
1 'polypeptide(L)' 'MRSVDLRIVTYNIHRARGMDRRVRPERIAEVLGEVNADVIALQEVIGPGLAGPGHAEGIGAALGMGWVMAPAR' A
#
# COMPACT_ATOMS: atom_id res chain seq x y z
N MET A 1 -32.97 3.37 5.04
CA MET A 1 -31.62 2.81 4.81
C MET A 1 -30.62 3.80 5.35
N ARG A 2 -29.70 3.41 6.24
CA ARG A 2 -28.61 4.31 6.66
C ARG A 2 -27.52 4.23 5.60
N SER A 3 -27.09 5.37 5.06
CA SER A 3 -25.89 5.47 4.24
C SER A 3 -24.66 5.48 5.16
N VAL A 4 -23.58 4.85 4.70
CA VAL A 4 -22.26 4.93 5.33
C VAL A 4 -21.34 5.58 4.29
N ASP A 5 -20.56 6.56 4.73
CA ASP A 5 -19.54 7.18 3.88
C ASP A 5 -18.32 6.25 3.82
N LEU A 6 -17.82 6.00 2.60
CA LEU A 6 -16.67 5.13 2.35
C LEU A 6 -15.60 5.91 1.59
N ARG A 7 -14.39 6.00 2.16
CA ARG A 7 -13.23 6.62 1.53
C ARG A 7 -12.35 5.57 0.89
N ILE A 8 -12.21 5.66 -0.42
CA ILE A 8 -11.39 4.74 -1.22
C ILE A 8 -10.21 5.52 -1.80
N VAL A 9 -9.01 4.96 -1.72
CA VAL A 9 -7.79 5.49 -2.35
C VAL A 9 -7.26 4.51 -3.37
N THR A 10 -6.87 5.02 -4.53
CA THR A 10 -6.02 4.31 -5.47
C THR A 10 -4.68 5.03 -5.58
N TYR A 11 -3.58 4.28 -5.59
CA TYR A 11 -2.26 4.87 -5.74
C TYR A 11 -1.31 3.92 -6.48
N ASN A 12 -0.75 4.41 -7.59
CA ASN A 12 0.38 3.74 -8.22
C ASN A 12 1.67 4.14 -7.48
N ILE A 13 2.22 3.18 -6.74
CA ILE A 13 3.34 3.43 -5.83
C ILE A 13 4.70 3.32 -6.51
N HIS A 14 4.75 3.02 -7.81
CA HIS A 14 5.97 2.84 -8.59
C HIS A 14 7.02 1.96 -7.88
N ARG A 15 6.58 0.79 -7.39
CA ARG A 15 7.40 -0.15 -6.60
C ARG A 15 8.02 0.46 -5.33
N ALA A 16 7.34 1.44 -4.73
CA ALA A 16 7.81 2.23 -3.59
C ALA A 16 9.21 2.86 -3.81
N ARG A 17 9.59 3.11 -5.08
CA ARG A 17 10.91 3.62 -5.44
C ARG A 17 10.88 5.14 -5.57
N GLY A 18 11.63 5.82 -4.72
CA GLY A 18 11.77 7.28 -4.78
C GLY A 18 12.69 7.77 -5.90
N MET A 19 12.73 9.09 -6.09
CA MET A 19 13.71 9.76 -6.98
C MET A 19 15.16 9.50 -6.55
N ASP A 20 15.37 9.21 -5.26
CA ASP A 20 16.65 8.76 -4.70
C ASP A 20 17.00 7.30 -5.06
N ARG A 21 16.18 6.66 -5.89
CA ARG A 21 16.28 5.27 -6.35
C ARG A 21 16.15 4.22 -5.26
N ARG A 22 15.86 4.60 -4.01
CA ARG A 22 15.66 3.68 -2.89
C ARG A 22 14.21 3.19 -2.86
N VAL A 23 14.03 1.90 -2.59
CA VAL A 23 12.73 1.28 -2.33
C VAL A 23 12.43 1.42 -0.84
N ARG A 24 11.38 2.16 -0.48
CA ARG A 24 10.96 2.40 0.90
C ARG A 24 9.43 2.39 1.01
N PRO A 25 8.81 1.22 1.26
CA PRO A 25 7.36 1.11 1.43
C PRO A 25 6.82 1.99 2.56
N GLU A 26 7.63 2.33 3.56
CA GLU A 26 7.27 3.18 4.69
C GLU A 26 6.84 4.58 4.23
N ARG A 27 7.48 5.12 3.18
CA ARG A 27 7.10 6.43 2.59
C ARG A 27 5.67 6.40 2.02
N ILE A 28 5.27 5.24 1.49
CA ILE A 28 3.92 5.06 0.95
C ILE A 28 2.93 4.99 2.11
N ALA A 29 3.26 4.26 3.19
CA ALA A 29 2.43 4.19 4.38
C ALA A 29 2.24 5.57 5.04
N GLU A 30 3.29 6.39 5.12
CA GLU A 30 3.21 7.78 5.62
C GLU A 30 2.16 8.59 4.85
N VAL A 31 2.24 8.59 3.51
CA VAL A 31 1.27 9.29 2.65
C VAL A 31 -0.15 8.74 2.82
N LEU A 32 -0.31 7.41 2.84
CA LEU A 32 -1.64 6.78 2.99
C LEU A 32 -2.26 7.03 4.36
N GLY A 33 -1.45 7.14 5.42
CA GLY A 33 -1.89 7.43 6.78
C GLY A 33 -2.54 8.81 6.90
N GLU A 34 -2.10 9.79 6.10
CA GLU A 34 -2.70 11.13 6.06
C GLU A 34 -4.10 11.14 5.41
N VAL A 35 -4.40 10.16 4.55
CA VAL A 35 -5.67 10.12 3.81
C VAL A 35 -6.82 9.55 4.63
N ASN A 36 -6.53 8.77 5.68
CA ASN A 36 -7.52 8.10 6.53
C ASN A 36 -8.58 7.34 5.70
N ALA A 37 -8.12 6.45 4.82
CA ALA A 37 -8.96 5.68 3.90
C ALA A 37 -9.48 4.39 4.53
N ASP A 38 -10.70 3.99 4.15
CA ASP A 38 -11.29 2.71 4.54
C ASP A 38 -10.79 1.56 3.64
N VAL A 39 -10.54 1.87 2.37
CA VAL A 39 -10.04 0.91 1.36
C VAL A 39 -8.91 1.53 0.54
N ILE A 40 -7.82 0.79 0.39
CA ILE A 40 -6.64 1.21 -0.37
C ILE A 40 -6.36 0.18 -1.47
N ALA A 41 -6.29 0.64 -2.72
CA ALA A 41 -5.93 -0.18 -3.87
C ALA A 41 -4.62 0.33 -4.49
N LEU A 42 -3.56 -0.49 -4.39
CA LEU A 42 -2.22 -0.13 -4.85
C LEU A 42 -1.86 -0.78 -6.18
N GLN A 43 -1.12 -0.07 -7.03
CA GLN A 43 -0.55 -0.59 -8.29
C GLN A 43 0.97 -0.58 -8.24
N GLU A 44 1.61 -1.42 -9.07
CA GLU A 44 3.07 -1.64 -9.07
C GLU A 44 3.61 -2.11 -7.71
N VAL A 45 2.81 -2.90 -6.99
CA VAL A 45 3.18 -3.55 -5.74
C VAL A 45 4.10 -4.72 -6.02
N ILE A 46 5.19 -4.85 -5.26
CA ILE A 46 6.10 -5.99 -5.34
C ILE A 46 5.78 -6.94 -4.19
N GLY A 47 5.63 -8.22 -4.53
CA GLY A 47 5.41 -9.29 -3.56
C GLY A 47 6.68 -9.62 -2.76
N PRO A 48 6.58 -10.55 -1.80
CA PRO A 48 7.73 -10.99 -1.02
C PRO A 48 8.82 -11.60 -1.91
N GLY A 49 10.07 -11.50 -1.47
CA GLY A 49 11.23 -12.06 -2.18
C GLY A 49 12.39 -12.34 -1.23
N LEU A 50 13.56 -12.68 -1.79
CA LEU A 50 14.76 -13.01 -1.01
C LEU A 50 15.22 -11.88 -0.07
N ALA A 51 14.85 -10.64 -0.39
CA ALA A 51 15.25 -9.45 0.36
C ALA A 51 14.28 -9.06 1.49
N GLY A 52 13.16 -9.76 1.66
CA GLY A 52 12.21 -9.49 2.74
C GLY A 52 10.73 -9.54 2.35
N PRO A 53 9.85 -9.03 3.24
CA PRO A 53 8.40 -9.04 3.05
C PRO A 53 7.96 -8.20 1.85
N GLY A 54 6.77 -8.49 1.34
CA GLY A 54 6.19 -7.75 0.21
C GLY A 54 5.75 -6.33 0.61
N HIS A 55 5.60 -5.45 -0.36
CA HIS A 55 5.14 -4.08 -0.12
C HIS A 55 3.76 -4.05 0.56
N ALA A 56 2.82 -4.90 0.13
CA ALA A 56 1.47 -4.96 0.70
C ALA A 56 1.49 -5.32 2.19
N GLU A 57 2.34 -6.27 2.58
CA GLU A 57 2.50 -6.68 3.97
C GLU A 57 3.07 -5.56 4.83
N GLY A 58 4.16 -4.93 4.39
CA GLY A 58 4.80 -3.83 5.12
C GLY A 58 3.89 -2.60 5.26
N ILE A 59 3.19 -2.22 4.19
CA ILE A 59 2.26 -1.08 4.21
C ILE A 59 1.04 -1.40 5.08
N GLY A 60 0.47 -2.60 4.95
CA GLY A 60 -0.66 -3.04 5.77
C GLY A 60 -0.32 -3.03 7.26
N ALA A 61 0.82 -3.60 7.63
CA ALA A 61 1.31 -3.60 9.01
C ALA A 61 1.50 -2.18 9.56
N ALA A 62 2.10 -1.27 8.78
CA ALA A 62 2.32 0.12 9.19
C ALA A 62 1.02 0.91 9.38
N LEU A 63 -0.02 0.60 8.60
CA LEU A 63 -1.34 1.25 8.69
C LEU A 63 -2.29 0.55 9.68
N GLY A 64 -1.90 -0.59 10.26
CA GLY A 64 -2.81 -1.42 11.04
C GLY A 64 -3.96 -2.02 10.21
N MET A 65 -3.74 -2.20 8.91
CA MET A 65 -4.75 -2.68 7.96
C MET A 65 -4.45 -4.12 7.51
N GLY A 66 -5.52 -4.90 7.34
CA GLY A 66 -5.43 -6.18 6.63
C GLY A 66 -5.03 -5.96 5.17
N TRP A 67 -4.31 -6.91 4.58
CA TRP A 67 -3.84 -6.81 3.21
C TRP A 67 -4.14 -8.09 2.43
N VAL A 68 -4.33 -7.93 1.12
CA VAL A 68 -4.41 -9.03 0.15
C VAL A 68 -3.68 -8.59 -1.11
N MET A 69 -2.89 -9.49 -1.68
CA MET A 69 -2.21 -9.28 -2.96
C MET A 69 -2.54 -10.44 -3.88
N ALA A 70 -3.03 -10.12 -5.08
CA ALA A 70 -3.19 -11.09 -6.14
C ALA A 70 -1.91 -11.18 -6.98
N PRO A 71 -1.53 -12.37 -7.47
CA PRO A 71 -0.42 -12.49 -8.41
C PRO A 71 -0.70 -11.69 -9.69
N ALA A 72 0.29 -10.93 -10.15
CA ALA A 72 0.28 -10.38 -11.49
C ALA A 72 0.47 -11.54 -12.49
N ARG A 73 -0.45 -11.68 -13.44
CA ARG A 73 -0.35 -12.66 -14.52
C ARG A 73 0.78 -12.32 -15.47
#